data_AF-A0A1J3EZ05-F1
#
_entry.id   AF-A0A1J3EZ05-F1
#
_cell.length_a   1.000
_cell.length_b   1.000
_cell.length_c   1.000
_cell.angle_alpha   90.00
_cell.angle_beta   90.00
_cell.angle_gamma   90.00
#
_symmetry.space_group_name_H-M   'P 1'
#
loop_
_entity.id
_entity.type
_entity.pdbx_description
1 polymer ?
#
loop_
_entity_poly.entity_id
_entity_poly.type
_entity_poly.pdbx_seq_one_letter_code
_entity_poly.pdbx_strand_id
1 'polypeptide(L)'
;ALVVVILFLVYRPHKPSYSVSGVSIAGINLTSSSPMSPEIKLKVRSKNVNVKLGLIYGKGTSAELFYDGIKLGGGEFAAFKQPAENVTVTVT
;
A
#
# COMPACT_ATOMS: atom_id res chain seq x y z
N ALA A 1 11.80 -20.65 23.71
CA ALA A 1 11.80 -19.25 24.19
C ALA A 1 13.11 -18.53 23.87
N LEU A 2 14.28 -19.00 24.36
CA LEU A 2 15.59 -18.35 24.15
C LEU A 2 15.92 -18.07 22.68
N VAL A 3 15.73 -19.05 21.80
CA VAL A 3 16.01 -18.90 20.35
C VAL A 3 15.20 -17.75 19.73
N VAL A 4 13.93 -17.59 20.10
CA VAL A 4 13.07 -16.50 19.60
C VAL A 4 13.59 -15.14 20.06
N VAL A 5 14.02 -15.04 21.32
CA VAL A 5 14.61 -13.80 21.88
C VAL A 5 15.90 -13.45 21.15
N ILE A 6 16.78 -14.43 20.91
CA ILE A 6 18.03 -14.22 20.17
C ILE A 6 17.73 -13.74 18.75
N LEU A 7 16.81 -14.41 18.03
CA LEU A 7 16.41 -14.00 16.68
C LEU A 7 15.84 -12.57 16.68
N PHE A 8 14.99 -12.23 17.65
CA PHE A 8 14.45 -10.87 17.76
C PHE A 8 15.56 -9.82 17.97
N LEU A 9 16.54 -10.10 18.83
CA LEU A 9 17.66 -9.19 19.08
C LEU A 9 18.64 -9.04 17.89
N VAL A 10 18.84 -10.12 17.12
CA VAL A 10 19.73 -10.15 15.95
C VAL A 10 19.13 -9.45 14.74
N TYR A 11 17.84 -9.70 14.48
CA TYR A 11 17.14 -9.19 13.29
C TYR A 11 16.45 -7.85 13.54
N ARG A 12 16.06 -7.55 14.79
CA ARG A 12 15.37 -6.32 15.21
C ARG A 12 14.29 -5.89 14.22
N PRO A 13 13.18 -6.63 14.12
CA PRO A 13 12.13 -6.34 13.16
C PRO A 13 11.52 -4.96 13.44
N HIS A 14 11.45 -4.14 12.38
CA HIS A 14 10.80 -2.84 12.36
C HIS A 14 9.63 -2.87 11.40
N LYS A 15 8.55 -2.16 11.74
CA LYS A 15 7.42 -1.99 10.82
C LYS A 15 7.85 -1.18 9.59
N PRO A 16 7.45 -1.58 8.37
CA PRO A 16 7.61 -0.73 7.20
C PRO A 16 6.79 0.56 7.34
N SER A 17 7.21 1.60 6.62
CA SER A 17 6.47 2.86 6.53
C SER A 17 5.75 2.94 5.19
N TYR A 18 4.53 3.46 5.20
CA TYR A 18 3.71 3.65 4.01
C TYR A 18 3.33 5.12 3.86
N SER A 19 3.23 5.58 2.62
CA SER A 19 2.72 6.92 2.31
C SER A 19 2.03 6.89 0.95
N VAL A 20 0.93 7.64 0.82
CA VAL A 20 0.35 7.92 -0.49
C VAL A 20 1.26 8.93 -1.20
N SER A 21 1.89 8.51 -2.28
CA SER A 21 2.79 9.36 -3.07
C SER A 21 2.09 10.05 -4.24
N GLY A 22 0.86 9.65 -4.56
CA GLY A 22 0.08 10.30 -5.61
C GLY A 22 -1.32 9.70 -5.76
N VAL A 23 -2.23 10.53 -6.25
CA VAL A 23 -3.59 10.17 -6.60
C VAL A 23 -3.87 10.71 -8.00
N SER A 24 -4.45 9.89 -8.87
CA SER A 24 -4.88 10.30 -10.20
C SER A 24 -6.34 9.92 -10.40
N ILE A 25 -7.13 10.84 -10.94
CA ILE A 25 -8.56 10.68 -11.14
C ILE A 25 -8.85 10.97 -12.62
N ALA A 26 -9.57 10.08 -13.28
CA ALA A 26 -9.95 10.18 -14.68
C ALA A 26 -11.43 9.84 -14.89
N GLY A 27 -11.97 10.17 -16.07
CA GLY A 27 -13.36 9.84 -16.42
C GLY A 27 -14.41 10.74 -15.76
N ILE A 28 -14.02 11.93 -15.28
CA ILE A 28 -14.97 12.91 -14.76
C ILE A 28 -15.63 13.65 -15.92
N ASN A 29 -16.96 13.50 -16.07
CA ASN A 29 -17.75 14.28 -17.03
C ASN A 29 -18.88 15.02 -16.30
N LEU A 30 -18.69 16.32 -16.09
CA LEU A 30 -19.62 17.18 -15.34
C LEU A 30 -20.83 17.67 -16.16
N THR A 31 -20.86 17.42 -17.47
CA THR A 31 -21.96 17.86 -18.35
C THR A 31 -23.00 16.78 -18.59
N SER A 32 -22.76 15.56 -18.12
CA SER A 32 -23.69 14.43 -18.21
C SER A 32 -24.61 14.38 -17.00
N SER A 33 -25.89 14.02 -17.21
CA SER A 33 -26.85 13.74 -16.14
C SER A 33 -26.78 12.30 -15.62
N SER A 34 -26.01 11.42 -16.27
CA SER A 34 -25.84 10.03 -15.86
C SER A 34 -24.93 9.91 -14.62
N PRO A 35 -25.13 8.88 -13.77
CA PRO A 35 -24.21 8.58 -12.67
C PRO A 35 -22.77 8.44 -13.16
N MET A 36 -21.84 9.09 -12.47
CA MET A 36 -20.42 9.09 -12.82
C MET A 36 -19.69 7.95 -12.09
N SER A 37 -18.73 7.33 -12.76
CA SER A 37 -17.85 6.30 -12.17
C SER A 37 -16.40 6.61 -12.53
N PRO A 38 -15.75 7.55 -11.82
CA PRO A 38 -14.39 7.95 -12.14
C PRO A 38 -13.40 6.80 -11.87
N GLU A 39 -12.38 6.71 -12.72
CA GLU A 39 -11.24 5.83 -12.48
C GLU A 39 -10.28 6.52 -11.52
N ILE A 40 -9.97 5.88 -10.39
CA ILE A 40 -9.07 6.42 -9.38
C ILE A 40 -7.87 5.51 -9.24
N LYS A 41 -6.68 6.05 -9.51
CA LYS A 41 -5.39 5.37 -9.34
C LYS A 41 -4.66 5.93 -8.13
N LEU A 42 -4.31 5.05 -7.20
CA LEU A 42 -3.55 5.38 -6.00
C LEU A 42 -2.11 4.90 -6.17
N LYS A 43 -1.14 5.78 -5.93
CA LYS A 43 0.28 5.42 -5.83
C LYS A 43 0.67 5.35 -4.36
N VAL A 44 1.06 4.17 -3.90
CA VAL A 44 1.53 3.94 -2.54
C VAL A 44 3.03 3.68 -2.56
N ARG A 45 3.74 4.45 -1.76
CA ARG A 45 5.17 4.25 -1.50
C ARG A 45 5.32 3.46 -0.20
N SER A 46 5.96 2.31 -0.29
CA SER A 46 6.27 1.41 0.81
C SER A 46 7.78 1.40 1.07
N LYS A 47 8.21 1.72 2.29
CA LYS A 47 9.62 1.75 2.70
C LYS A 47 9.90 0.67 3.74
N ASN A 48 10.72 -0.31 3.39
CA ASN A 48 11.26 -1.30 4.32
C ASN A 48 12.52 -0.74 4.97
N VAL A 49 12.50 -0.53 6.29
CA VAL A 49 13.66 -0.05 7.08
C VAL A 49 14.46 -1.19 7.72
N ASN A 50 14.06 -2.45 7.48
CA ASN A 50 14.78 -3.61 8.00
C ASN A 50 16.04 -3.87 7.16
N VAL A 51 17.19 -3.98 7.84
CA VAL A 51 18.50 -4.24 7.22
C VAL A 51 18.69 -5.72 6.85
N LYS A 52 18.05 -6.64 7.59
CA LYS A 52 18.26 -8.09 7.44
C LYS A 52 17.02 -8.87 7.00
N LEU A 53 15.87 -8.19 6.88
CA LEU A 53 14.59 -8.84 6.61
C LEU A 53 13.96 -8.26 5.34
N GLY A 54 13.67 -9.15 4.39
CA GLY A 54 12.76 -8.87 3.29
C GLY A 54 11.30 -9.05 3.73
N LEU A 55 10.38 -8.38 3.05
CA LEU A 55 8.95 -8.43 3.29
C LEU A 55 8.22 -9.01 2.07
N ILE A 56 7.20 -9.83 2.32
CA ILE A 56 6.35 -10.43 1.28
C ILE A 56 4.91 -9.97 1.51
N TYR A 57 4.34 -9.32 0.50
CA TYR A 57 2.98 -8.80 0.48
C TYR A 57 2.10 -9.77 -0.32
N GLY A 58 1.57 -10.80 0.36
CA GLY A 58 1.11 -12.02 -0.32
C GLY A 58 -0.31 -12.04 -0.86
N LYS A 59 -1.31 -11.54 -0.11
CA LYS A 59 -2.74 -11.73 -0.46
C LYS A 59 -3.34 -10.61 -1.31
N GLY A 60 -2.50 -9.74 -1.89
CA GLY A 60 -2.93 -8.44 -2.37
C GLY A 60 -3.25 -7.51 -1.18
N THR A 61 -3.00 -6.22 -1.34
CA THR A 61 -3.33 -5.24 -0.28
C THR A 61 -4.60 -4.52 -0.68
N SER A 62 -5.68 -4.67 0.10
CA SER A 62 -6.93 -3.94 -0.15
C SER A 62 -6.72 -2.44 0.12
N ALA A 63 -7.30 -1.62 -0.76
CA ALA A 63 -7.34 -0.19 -0.66
C ALA A 63 -8.81 0.25 -0.60
N GLU A 64 -9.14 1.11 0.35
CA GLU A 64 -10.47 1.70 0.46
C GLU A 64 -10.35 3.22 0.39
N LEU A 65 -11.23 3.84 -0.37
CA LEU A 65 -11.30 5.29 -0.52
C LEU A 65 -12.54 5.81 0.19
N PHE A 66 -12.34 6.78 1.07
CA PHE A 66 -13.41 7.45 1.79
C PHE A 66 -13.31 8.97 1.60
N TYR A 67 -14.46 9.61 1.59
CA TYR A 67 -14.58 11.07 1.68
C TYR A 67 -15.67 11.38 2.70
N ASP A 68 -15.31 12.13 3.74
CA ASP A 68 -16.22 12.48 4.85
C ASP A 68 -16.95 11.28 5.47
N GLY A 69 -16.23 10.16 5.63
CA GLY A 69 -16.79 8.90 6.14
C GLY A 69 -17.60 8.08 5.12
N ILE A 70 -17.87 8.61 3.93
CA ILE A 70 -18.58 7.91 2.86
C ILE A 70 -17.58 7.12 2.01
N LYS A 71 -17.82 5.82 1.84
CA LYS A 71 -17.00 4.97 0.97
C LYS A 71 -17.24 5.34 -0.50
N LEU A 72 -16.20 5.86 -1.15
CA LEU A 72 -16.22 6.22 -2.57
C LEU A 72 -15.87 5.04 -3.48
N GLY A 73 -15.07 4.09 -2.99
CA GLY A 73 -14.64 2.95 -3.78
C GLY A 73 -13.63 2.06 -3.05
N GLY A 74 -13.22 0.99 -3.72
CA GLY A 74 -12.16 0.10 -3.26
C GLY A 74 -11.37 -0.46 -4.43
N GLY A 75 -10.17 -0.93 -4.13
CA GLY A 75 -9.27 -1.57 -5.09
C GLY A 75 -8.28 -2.48 -4.39
N GLU A 76 -7.39 -3.10 -5.17
CA GLU A 76 -6.38 -4.01 -4.64
C GLU A 76 -5.03 -3.72 -5.28
N PHE A 77 -3.98 -3.69 -4.45
CA PHE A 77 -2.61 -3.70 -4.95
C PHE A 77 -2.16 -5.14 -5.19
N ALA A 78 -1.48 -5.36 -6.31
CA ALA A 78 -0.86 -6.64 -6.63
C ALA A 78 0.14 -7.06 -5.54
N ALA A 79 0.30 -8.37 -5.37
CA ALA A 79 1.29 -8.94 -4.48
C ALA A 79 2.71 -8.55 -4.93
N PHE A 80 3.57 -8.23 -3.97
CA PHE A 80 4.97 -7.86 -4.26
C PHE A 80 5.90 -8.29 -3.14
N LYS A 81 7.20 -8.35 -3.45
CA LYS A 81 8.26 -8.62 -2.49
C LYS A 81 9.13 -7.38 -2.36
N GLN A 82 9.52 -7.05 -1.13
CA GLN A 82 10.48 -6.00 -0.86
C GLN A 82 11.73 -6.60 -0.24
N PRO A 83 12.92 -6.43 -0.86
CA PRO A 83 14.17 -6.77 -0.20
C PRO A 83 14.40 -5.86 1.03
N ALA A 84 15.43 -6.20 1.81
CA ALA A 84 15.91 -5.35 2.89
C ALA A 84 16.27 -3.95 2.37
N GLU A 85 16.04 -2.92 3.20
CA GLU A 85 16.34 -1.51 2.91
C GLU A 85 15.80 -0.98 1.56
N ASN A 86 14.67 -1.53 1.11
CA ASN A 86 14.10 -1.18 -0.18
C ASN A 86 12.90 -0.22 -0.09
N VAL A 87 12.78 0.63 -1.11
CA VAL A 87 11.60 1.46 -1.36
C VAL A 87 10.90 0.93 -2.62
N THR A 88 9.61 0.61 -2.52
CA THR A 88 8.79 0.20 -3.66
C THR A 88 7.61 1.15 -3.79
N VAL A 89 7.29 1.52 -5.03
CA VAL A 89 6.07 2.26 -5.36
C VAL A 89 5.15 1.33 -6.13
N THR A 90 3.94 1.14 -5.63
CA THR A 90 2.90 0.32 -6.27
C THR A 90 1.73 1.19 -6.66
N VAL A 91 1.00 0.76 -7.69
CA VAL A 91 -0.22 1.40 -8.18
C VAL A 91 -1.34 0.37 -8.16
N THR A 92 -2.56 0.79 -7.83
CA THR A 92 -3.79 0.01 -8.05
C THR A 92 -4.11 -0.08 -9.53
#